data_AF-A0AAV8R5L5-F1
#
_entry.id   AF-A0AAV8R5L5-F1
#
_cell.length_a   1.000
_cell.length_b   1.000
_cell.length_c   1.000
_cell.angle_alpha   90.00
_cell.angle_beta   90.00
_cell.angle_gamma   90.00
#
_symmetry.space_group_name_H-M   'P 1'
#
loop_
_entity.id
_entity.type
_entity.pdbx_description
1 polymer ?
#
loop_
_entity_poly.entity_id
_entity_poly.type
_entity_poly.pdbx_seq_one_letter_code
_entity_poly.pdbx_strand_id
1 'polypeptide(L)'
;MNAGSAAKLIVEALLQRFLPLARRRIETAQAQDGQYLRPSDPAYEQVLDSLAMVARHTPVPLLEALLRWRESESPKGANDASTYQRKLAVECIFCSACIRFVECCPQEGITEKLWSGLENFVFDWLINADRVVSQVDYPSLVDLRGLLLDLVAQLLGALSRIRFSSVTERFFTELNTRRIDTSVARSETLSIINGMRYLKLGVKTEGGLNASASFVAKANPLNCTPHKRKSELYHALCNMLSSILAPLAEGGKSHWPPLGVDSALALWYEAVARIRGKLMHWMEKQNKHIAVGFPLVTLLLCLGDPQTFNINFGPHMELLYKHLKDKNHRSMALDCLHRVVKFYLNVYADYQPKNHVWDYLYSVTSQLLTVLKKGLLTQDVQHDKLVEFCVTLAESNLDFTMNHMILELLKPDSSSEAKVIGLRALLAIVMSPSNQQFGLEVFHVHGVGHYVPKVKSAIESILRLCNKAYSQALLTSPKSSIDAVMKEKSQASLFSMA
;
A
#
# COMPACT_ATOMS: atom_id res chain seq x y z
N MET A 1 36.89 -30.69 -3.38
CA MET A 1 36.00 -30.04 -2.40
C MET A 1 34.56 -30.25 -2.85
N ASN A 2 33.74 -30.92 -2.04
CA ASN A 2 32.34 -31.22 -2.40
C ASN A 2 31.50 -29.93 -2.43
N ALA A 3 30.65 -29.75 -3.44
CA ALA A 3 29.79 -28.57 -3.59
C ALA A 3 28.92 -28.29 -2.35
N GLY A 4 28.48 -29.34 -1.64
CA GLY A 4 27.75 -29.21 -0.37
C GLY A 4 28.56 -28.62 0.79
N SER A 5 29.88 -28.78 0.79
CA SER A 5 30.77 -28.16 1.80
C SER A 5 30.96 -26.68 1.55
N ALA A 6 31.06 -26.25 0.28
CA ALA A 6 31.17 -24.83 -0.07
C ALA A 6 29.88 -24.06 0.23
N ALA A 7 28.71 -24.65 -0.09
CA ALA A 7 27.40 -24.09 0.22
C ALA A 7 27.22 -23.81 1.72
N LYS A 8 27.62 -24.78 2.55
CA LYS A 8 27.55 -24.66 4.01
C LYS A 8 28.46 -23.54 4.54
N LEU A 9 29.67 -23.41 4.01
CA LEU A 9 30.62 -22.34 4.39
C LEU A 9 30.10 -20.94 4.02
N ILE A 10 29.45 -20.80 2.85
CA ILE A 10 28.85 -19.52 2.42
C ILE A 10 27.71 -19.13 3.37
N VAL A 11 26.83 -20.08 3.72
CA VAL A 11 25.74 -19.84 4.68
C VAL A 11 26.31 -19.49 6.06
N GLU A 12 27.31 -20.22 6.54
CA GLU A 12 27.96 -19.93 7.83
C GLU A 12 28.59 -18.51 7.84
N ALA A 13 29.32 -18.13 6.80
CA ALA A 13 29.92 -16.80 6.71
C ALA A 13 28.88 -15.67 6.66
N LEU A 14 27.75 -15.90 5.96
CA LEU A 14 26.66 -14.93 5.93
C LEU A 14 25.97 -14.80 7.30
N LEU A 15 25.75 -15.93 7.99
CA LEU A 15 25.19 -15.92 9.34
C LEU A 15 26.11 -15.21 10.33
N GLN A 16 27.43 -15.35 10.21
CA GLN A 16 28.37 -14.59 11.06
C GLN A 16 28.19 -13.07 10.94
N ARG A 17 27.70 -12.57 9.78
CA ARG A 17 27.37 -11.16 9.59
C ARG A 17 25.94 -10.81 10.04
N PHE A 18 24.99 -11.71 9.81
CA PHE A 18 23.58 -11.53 10.17
C PHE A 18 23.32 -11.57 11.68
N LEU A 19 23.89 -12.55 12.37
CA LEU A 19 23.60 -12.83 13.78
C LEU A 19 23.93 -11.65 14.72
N PRO A 20 25.08 -10.95 14.59
CA PRO A 20 25.37 -9.79 15.44
C PRO A 20 24.38 -8.64 15.22
N LEU A 21 23.99 -8.37 13.96
CA LEU A 21 23.02 -7.33 13.63
C LEU A 21 21.61 -7.68 14.14
N ALA A 22 21.22 -8.96 13.99
CA ALA A 22 19.97 -9.48 14.52
C ALA A 22 19.91 -9.34 16.05
N ARG A 23 20.99 -9.73 16.77
CA ARG A 23 21.09 -9.60 18.23
C ARG A 23 21.03 -8.14 18.68
N ARG A 24 21.80 -7.26 18.05
CA ARG A 24 21.76 -5.82 18.33
C ARG A 24 20.36 -5.25 18.17
N ARG A 25 19.60 -5.68 17.16
CA ARG A 25 18.20 -5.28 16.97
C ARG A 25 17.28 -5.82 18.05
N ILE A 26 17.48 -7.05 18.53
CA ILE A 26 16.74 -7.60 19.67
C ILE A 26 17.01 -6.77 20.93
N GLU A 27 18.28 -6.45 21.20
CA GLU A 27 18.68 -5.64 22.37
C GLU A 27 18.13 -4.20 22.27
N THR A 28 18.16 -3.59 21.08
CA THR A 28 17.59 -2.26 20.87
C THR A 28 16.07 -2.27 21.06
N ALA A 29 15.39 -3.30 20.55
CA ALA A 29 13.96 -3.48 20.77
C ALA A 29 13.63 -3.58 22.26
N GLN A 30 14.48 -4.26 23.05
CA GLN A 30 14.37 -4.37 24.50
C GLN A 30 14.58 -3.03 25.21
N ALA A 31 15.58 -2.25 24.81
CA ALA A 31 15.93 -0.97 25.42
C ALA A 31 14.90 0.15 25.17
N GLN A 32 14.04 0.01 24.15
CA GLN A 32 13.05 1.02 23.76
C GLN A 32 11.60 0.63 24.15
N ASP A 33 11.40 -0.22 25.16
CA ASP A 33 10.07 -0.62 25.67
C ASP A 33 9.07 -1.07 24.58
N GLY A 34 9.57 -1.72 23.53
CA GLY A 34 8.72 -2.24 22.45
C GLY A 34 8.43 -1.22 21.35
N GLN A 35 8.92 0.02 21.44
CA GLN A 35 9.01 0.94 20.33
C GLN A 35 10.08 0.44 19.35
N TYR A 36 9.74 -0.56 18.54
CA TYR A 36 10.55 -0.96 17.39
C TYR A 36 10.37 0.12 16.32
N LEU A 37 11.00 1.27 16.53
CA LEU A 37 11.11 2.27 15.49
C LEU A 37 11.80 1.59 14.32
N ARG A 38 11.28 1.83 13.11
CA ARG A 38 11.88 1.39 11.86
C ARG A 38 12.92 2.41 11.36
N PRO A 39 14.06 2.74 12.01
CA PRO A 39 15.17 3.19 11.19
C PRO A 39 15.54 2.03 10.29
N SER A 40 15.44 2.24 8.98
CA SER A 40 16.09 1.40 7.97
C SER A 40 17.59 1.41 8.27
N ASP A 41 18.06 0.53 9.16
CA ASP A 41 19.48 0.28 9.36
C ASP A 41 20.03 -0.23 8.03
N PRO A 42 20.79 0.59 7.28
CA PRO A 42 21.20 0.22 5.93
C PRO A 42 22.10 -1.02 5.93
N ALA A 43 22.84 -1.26 7.02
CA ALA A 43 23.66 -2.45 7.17
C ALA A 43 22.81 -3.71 7.31
N TYR A 44 21.68 -3.61 8.02
CA TYR A 44 20.74 -4.73 8.15
C TYR A 44 20.04 -5.03 6.81
N GLU A 45 19.56 -4.01 6.09
CA GLU A 45 18.97 -4.19 4.76
C GLU A 45 19.96 -4.82 3.77
N GLN A 46 21.23 -4.38 3.79
CA GLN A 46 22.27 -4.99 2.95
C GLN A 46 22.50 -6.48 3.27
N VAL A 47 22.39 -6.89 4.54
CA VAL A 47 22.48 -8.30 4.91
C VAL A 47 21.23 -9.08 4.48
N LEU A 48 20.04 -8.48 4.56
CA LEU A 48 18.82 -9.05 4.00
C LEU A 48 18.92 -9.29 2.48
N ASP A 49 19.50 -8.35 1.74
CA ASP A 49 19.77 -8.51 0.31
C ASP A 49 20.80 -9.62 0.03
N SER A 50 21.80 -9.75 0.90
CA SER A 50 22.79 -10.83 0.83
C SER A 50 22.14 -12.22 1.08
N LEU A 51 21.17 -12.31 2.00
CA LEU A 51 20.36 -13.52 2.21
C LEU A 51 19.57 -13.89 0.97
N ALA A 52 18.98 -12.89 0.30
CA ALA A 52 18.24 -13.09 -0.94
C ALA A 52 19.11 -13.67 -2.06
N MET A 53 20.36 -13.20 -2.19
CA MET A 53 21.33 -13.75 -3.15
C MET A 53 21.69 -15.21 -2.85
N VAL A 54 21.95 -15.53 -1.58
CA VAL A 54 22.31 -16.90 -1.17
C VAL A 54 21.12 -17.87 -1.30
N ALA A 55 19.89 -17.39 -1.05
CA ALA A 55 18.67 -18.19 -1.21
C ALA A 55 18.50 -18.74 -2.63
N ARG A 56 19.01 -18.06 -3.67
CA ARG A 56 18.95 -18.53 -5.06
C ARG A 56 19.76 -19.80 -5.32
N HIS A 57 20.85 -19.99 -4.60
CA HIS A 57 21.84 -21.02 -4.89
C HIS A 57 21.90 -22.12 -3.81
N THR A 58 21.60 -21.77 -2.56
CA THR A 58 21.69 -22.69 -1.42
C THR A 58 20.46 -22.56 -0.51
N PRO A 59 19.23 -22.79 -1.02
CA PRO A 59 18.02 -22.50 -0.28
C PRO A 59 17.83 -23.37 0.98
N VAL A 60 18.02 -24.68 0.86
CA VAL A 60 17.76 -25.60 1.99
C VAL A 60 18.69 -25.33 3.19
N PRO A 61 20.03 -25.30 3.03
CA PRO A 61 20.92 -25.05 4.18
C PRO A 61 20.70 -23.68 4.81
N LEU A 62 20.32 -22.67 4.01
CA LEU A 62 20.02 -21.34 4.51
C LEU A 62 18.75 -21.32 5.37
N LEU A 63 17.65 -21.92 4.88
CA LEU A 63 16.40 -21.98 5.63
C LEU A 63 16.56 -22.79 6.93
N GLU A 64 17.24 -23.93 6.88
CA GLU A 64 17.54 -24.74 8.07
C GLU A 64 18.38 -23.97 9.08
N ALA A 65 19.31 -23.13 8.61
CA ALA A 65 20.08 -22.27 9.50
C ALA A 65 19.24 -21.16 10.13
N LEU A 66 18.35 -20.51 9.38
CA LEU A 66 17.43 -19.50 9.92
C LEU A 66 16.47 -20.11 10.95
N LEU A 67 15.95 -21.32 10.70
CA LEU A 67 15.12 -22.06 11.64
C LEU A 67 15.89 -22.40 12.94
N ARG A 68 17.10 -22.95 12.82
CA ARG A 68 17.97 -23.23 13.98
C ARG A 68 18.30 -21.97 14.77
N TRP A 69 18.56 -20.86 14.09
CA TRP A 69 18.81 -19.58 14.74
C TRP A 69 17.59 -19.12 15.54
N ARG A 70 16.40 -19.11 14.92
CA ARG A 70 15.13 -18.77 15.56
C ARG A 70 14.90 -19.59 16.84
N GLU A 71 15.13 -20.90 16.77
CA GLU A 71 15.01 -21.80 17.92
C GLU A 71 16.05 -21.49 19.02
N SER A 72 17.28 -21.14 18.64
CA SER A 72 18.35 -20.82 19.60
C SER A 72 18.12 -19.49 20.35
N GLU A 73 17.50 -18.50 19.70
CA GLU A 73 17.22 -17.19 20.29
C GLU A 73 15.84 -17.08 20.95
N SER A 74 14.98 -18.10 20.74
CA SER A 74 13.68 -18.18 21.40
C SER A 74 13.88 -18.22 22.92
N PRO A 75 13.29 -17.26 23.66
CA PRO A 75 13.59 -17.12 25.07
C PRO A 75 13.07 -18.33 25.86
N LYS A 76 13.90 -18.82 26.77
CA LYS A 76 13.59 -19.91 27.72
C LYS A 76 13.56 -19.28 29.10
N GLY A 77 12.38 -19.10 29.68
CA GLY A 77 12.26 -18.34 30.94
C GLY A 77 10.83 -18.12 31.40
N ALA A 78 10.67 -17.21 32.36
CA ALA A 78 9.39 -16.82 32.92
C ALA A 78 8.51 -16.10 31.89
N ASN A 79 7.18 -16.17 32.06
CA ASN A 79 6.22 -15.49 31.19
C ASN A 79 6.07 -14.01 31.62
N ASP A 80 7.10 -13.21 31.40
CA ASP A 80 7.12 -11.77 31.69
C ASP A 80 7.22 -10.93 30.40
N ALA A 81 7.01 -9.61 30.54
CA ALA A 81 7.00 -8.69 29.40
C ALA A 81 8.32 -8.72 28.60
N SER A 82 9.46 -8.81 29.30
CA SER A 82 10.79 -8.82 28.68
C SER A 82 11.02 -10.06 27.81
N THR A 83 10.53 -11.22 28.27
CA THR A 83 10.54 -12.49 27.52
C THR A 83 9.66 -12.39 26.27
N TYR A 84 8.44 -11.86 26.37
CA TYR A 84 7.56 -11.70 25.22
C TYR A 84 8.09 -10.70 24.21
N GLN A 85 8.68 -9.60 24.65
CA GLN A 85 9.33 -8.62 23.79
C GLN A 85 10.48 -9.24 23.00
N ARG A 86 11.36 -10.02 23.66
CA ARG A 86 12.42 -10.76 22.97
C ARG A 86 11.85 -11.75 21.97
N LYS A 87 10.82 -12.52 22.35
CA LYS A 87 10.15 -13.46 21.46
C LYS A 87 9.63 -12.76 20.20
N LEU A 88 8.86 -11.69 20.34
CA LEU A 88 8.32 -10.95 19.19
C LEU A 88 9.44 -10.37 18.31
N ALA A 89 10.52 -9.84 18.89
CA ALA A 89 11.65 -9.30 18.14
C ALA A 89 12.37 -10.37 17.30
N VAL A 90 12.62 -11.56 17.87
CA VAL A 90 13.20 -12.70 17.15
C VAL A 90 12.32 -13.08 15.95
N GLU A 91 11.01 -13.11 16.16
CA GLU A 91 10.03 -13.51 15.14
C GLU A 91 9.91 -12.47 14.02
N CYS A 92 10.00 -11.17 14.34
CA CYS A 92 10.06 -10.11 13.33
C CYS A 92 11.28 -10.25 12.44
N ILE A 93 12.46 -10.50 13.03
CA ILE A 93 13.70 -10.68 12.29
C ILE A 93 13.62 -11.95 11.42
N PHE A 94 13.11 -13.04 11.98
CA PHE A 94 12.89 -14.28 11.23
C PHE A 94 11.95 -14.07 10.04
N CYS A 95 10.79 -13.42 10.23
CA CYS A 95 9.86 -13.13 9.15
C CYS A 95 10.52 -12.27 8.06
N SER A 96 11.27 -11.23 8.45
CA SER A 96 11.96 -10.34 7.50
C SER A 96 12.97 -11.11 6.63
N ALA A 97 13.76 -12.00 7.25
CA ALA A 97 14.70 -12.87 6.53
C ALA A 97 13.96 -13.88 5.62
N CYS A 98 12.88 -14.48 6.12
CA CYS A 98 12.08 -15.44 5.36
C CYS A 98 11.35 -14.79 4.17
N ILE A 99 10.90 -13.54 4.26
CA ILE A 99 10.31 -12.83 3.12
C ILE A 99 11.32 -12.75 1.98
N ARG A 100 12.53 -12.25 2.27
CA ARG A 100 13.61 -12.13 1.28
C ARG A 100 14.04 -13.49 0.71
N PHE A 101 14.09 -14.50 1.58
CA PHE A 101 14.34 -15.88 1.18
C PHE A 101 13.30 -16.38 0.17
N VAL A 102 12.01 -16.32 0.51
CA VAL A 102 10.92 -16.84 -0.33
C VAL A 102 10.81 -16.07 -1.65
N GLU A 103 11.05 -14.75 -1.64
CA GLU A 103 11.00 -13.93 -2.85
C GLU A 103 12.08 -14.25 -3.88
N CYS A 104 13.23 -14.79 -3.44
CA CYS A 104 14.37 -15.08 -4.31
C CYS A 104 14.68 -16.57 -4.46
N CYS A 105 14.06 -17.44 -3.67
CA CYS A 105 14.30 -18.87 -3.71
C CYS A 105 13.75 -19.50 -5.01
N PRO A 106 14.49 -20.43 -5.67
CA PRO A 106 13.91 -21.26 -6.72
C PRO A 106 12.78 -22.14 -6.14
N GLN A 107 11.75 -22.42 -6.94
CA GLN A 107 10.66 -23.31 -6.50
C GLN A 107 11.14 -24.75 -6.32
N GLU A 108 12.12 -25.15 -7.12
CA GLU A 108 12.74 -26.48 -7.11
C GLU A 108 13.81 -26.59 -6.01
N GLY A 109 13.89 -27.75 -5.36
CA GLY A 109 14.97 -28.07 -4.42
C GLY A 109 14.65 -27.85 -2.94
N ILE A 110 13.51 -27.25 -2.58
CA ILE A 110 13.02 -27.23 -1.19
C ILE A 110 12.00 -28.35 -0.96
N THR A 111 12.12 -29.04 0.18
CA THR A 111 11.21 -30.12 0.56
C THR A 111 9.83 -29.61 0.99
N GLU A 112 8.79 -30.41 0.74
CA GLU A 112 7.42 -30.09 1.17
C GLU A 112 7.31 -29.88 2.69
N LYS A 113 8.15 -30.56 3.47
CA LYS A 113 8.23 -30.38 4.93
C LYS A 113 8.67 -28.97 5.32
N LEU A 114 9.62 -28.38 4.60
CA LEU A 114 10.09 -27.02 4.88
C LEU A 114 9.04 -25.99 4.47
N TRP A 115 8.38 -26.19 3.32
CA TRP A 115 7.30 -25.31 2.88
C TRP A 115 6.10 -25.32 3.82
N SER A 116 5.60 -26.51 4.16
CA SER A 116 4.51 -26.66 5.12
C SER A 116 4.90 -26.15 6.51
N GLY A 117 6.17 -26.27 6.92
CA GLY A 117 6.70 -25.66 8.13
C GLY A 117 6.57 -24.13 8.16
N LEU A 118 6.89 -23.45 7.05
CA LEU A 118 6.71 -21.99 6.94
C LEU A 118 5.24 -21.58 6.91
N GLU A 119 4.38 -22.33 6.20
CA GLU A 119 2.94 -22.08 6.23
C GLU A 119 2.37 -22.28 7.64
N ASN A 120 2.80 -23.34 8.35
CA ASN A 120 2.40 -23.61 9.73
C ASN A 120 2.77 -22.46 10.65
N PHE A 121 4.02 -22.02 10.58
CA PHE A 121 4.51 -20.87 11.33
C PHE A 121 3.63 -19.61 11.13
N VAL A 122 3.30 -19.29 9.87
CA VAL A 122 2.47 -18.13 9.54
C VAL A 122 1.08 -18.26 10.14
N PHE A 123 0.38 -19.36 9.89
CA PHE A 123 -0.98 -19.55 10.38
C PHE A 123 -1.03 -19.67 11.90
N ASP A 124 -0.03 -20.27 12.54
CA ASP A 124 0.07 -20.34 14.00
C ASP A 124 0.12 -18.95 14.63
N TRP A 125 0.86 -18.00 14.03
CA TRP A 125 0.85 -16.61 14.48
C TRP A 125 -0.49 -15.92 14.19
N LEU A 126 -1.06 -16.08 12.99
CA LEU A 126 -2.35 -15.47 12.66
C LEU A 126 -3.47 -15.94 13.61
N ILE A 127 -3.44 -17.21 14.03
CA ILE A 127 -4.46 -17.81 14.89
C ILE A 127 -4.16 -17.53 16.37
N ASN A 128 -2.92 -17.75 16.82
CA ASN A 128 -2.62 -17.83 18.25
C ASN A 128 -1.98 -16.56 18.82
N ALA A 129 -1.74 -15.51 18.04
CA ALA A 129 -1.00 -14.33 18.52
C ALA A 129 -1.57 -13.71 19.81
N ASP A 130 -2.90 -13.67 19.99
CA ASP A 130 -3.52 -13.16 21.24
C ASP A 130 -3.25 -14.10 22.43
N ARG A 131 -3.13 -15.41 22.18
CA ARG A 131 -2.82 -16.42 23.20
C ARG A 131 -1.34 -16.43 23.57
N VAL A 132 -0.47 -16.10 22.61
CA VAL A 132 0.97 -16.03 22.81
C VAL A 132 1.34 -14.74 23.55
N VAL A 133 0.81 -13.60 23.13
CA VAL A 133 1.02 -12.30 23.79
C VAL A 133 -0.32 -11.58 23.91
N SER A 134 -0.89 -11.61 25.11
CA SER A 134 -2.15 -10.94 25.43
C SER A 134 -2.00 -9.43 25.32
N GLN A 135 -2.87 -8.80 24.53
CA GLN A 135 -2.90 -7.35 24.41
C GLN A 135 -3.36 -6.66 25.70
N VAL A 136 -4.15 -7.35 26.53
CA VAL A 136 -4.68 -6.82 27.78
C VAL A 136 -3.62 -6.87 28.87
N ASP A 137 -2.87 -7.97 28.94
CA ASP A 137 -1.85 -8.17 29.97
C ASP A 137 -0.54 -7.45 29.62
N TYR A 138 -0.25 -7.26 28.32
CA TYR A 138 0.98 -6.63 27.83
C TYR A 138 0.69 -5.50 26.83
N PRO A 139 0.04 -4.40 27.26
CA PRO A 139 -0.32 -3.29 26.38
C PRO A 139 0.89 -2.60 25.74
N SER A 140 2.06 -2.60 26.39
CA SER A 140 3.32 -2.06 25.84
C SER A 140 3.84 -2.82 24.62
N LEU A 141 3.38 -4.06 24.39
CA LEU A 141 3.84 -4.91 23.27
C LEU A 141 2.91 -4.90 22.06
N VAL A 142 1.81 -4.12 22.10
CA VAL A 142 0.79 -4.09 21.04
C VAL A 142 1.40 -3.68 19.69
N ASP A 143 2.26 -2.67 19.67
CA ASP A 143 2.87 -2.17 18.43
C ASP A 143 3.85 -3.19 17.83
N LEU A 144 4.70 -3.80 18.67
CA LEU A 144 5.64 -4.83 18.23
C LEU A 144 4.92 -6.09 17.73
N ARG A 145 3.83 -6.49 18.39
CA ARG A 145 2.96 -7.57 17.91
C ARG A 145 2.28 -7.21 16.59
N GLY A 146 1.82 -5.97 16.43
CA GLY A 146 1.25 -5.46 15.18
C GLY A 146 2.25 -5.52 14.02
N LEU A 147 3.50 -5.12 14.28
CA LEU A 147 4.60 -5.25 13.32
C LEU A 147 4.85 -6.71 12.93
N LEU A 148 4.87 -7.63 13.90
CA LEU A 148 5.03 -9.06 13.61
C LEU A 148 3.90 -9.58 12.72
N LEU A 149 2.64 -9.28 13.05
CA LEU A 149 1.49 -9.71 12.25
C LEU A 149 1.50 -9.10 10.84
N ASP A 150 2.11 -7.93 10.66
CA ASP A 150 2.37 -7.36 9.34
C ASP A 150 3.42 -8.13 8.55
N LEU A 151 4.55 -8.47 9.17
CA LEU A 151 5.58 -9.28 8.54
C LEU A 151 5.09 -10.72 8.24
N VAL A 152 4.29 -11.32 9.13
CA VAL A 152 3.64 -12.62 8.92
C VAL A 152 2.72 -12.58 7.70
N ALA A 153 1.92 -11.50 7.55
CA ALA A 153 1.07 -11.32 6.39
C ALA A 153 1.87 -11.12 5.09
N GLN A 154 2.96 -10.36 5.13
CA GLN A 154 3.87 -10.19 3.98
C GLN A 154 4.54 -11.51 3.59
N LEU A 155 4.96 -12.32 4.57
CA LEU A 155 5.52 -13.66 4.32
C LEU A 155 4.50 -14.59 3.66
N LEU A 156 3.24 -14.56 4.12
CA LEU A 156 2.15 -15.30 3.46
C LEU A 156 1.95 -14.85 2.01
N GLY A 157 2.03 -13.54 1.77
CA GLY A 157 2.03 -12.95 0.44
C GLY A 157 3.17 -13.47 -0.44
N ALA A 158 4.39 -13.52 0.08
CA ALA A 158 5.54 -14.09 -0.64
C ALA A 158 5.33 -15.58 -0.95
N LEU A 159 4.90 -16.38 0.03
CA LEU A 159 4.62 -17.81 -0.12
C LEU A 159 3.56 -18.08 -1.20
N SER A 160 2.53 -17.24 -1.27
CA SER A 160 1.44 -17.40 -2.24
C SER A 160 1.87 -17.34 -3.70
N ARG A 161 3.03 -16.75 -4.01
CA ARG A 161 3.59 -16.73 -5.38
C ARG A 161 3.99 -18.12 -5.87
N ILE A 162 4.35 -19.00 -4.94
CA ILE A 162 4.85 -20.35 -5.22
C ILE A 162 3.76 -21.38 -4.87
N ARG A 163 3.01 -21.13 -3.79
CA ARG A 163 2.12 -22.11 -3.15
C ARG A 163 0.67 -21.61 -3.05
N PHE A 164 0.19 -20.96 -4.10
CA PHE A 164 -1.12 -20.30 -4.10
C PHE A 164 -2.27 -21.21 -3.64
N SER A 165 -2.37 -22.43 -4.18
CA SER A 165 -3.44 -23.37 -3.81
C SER A 165 -3.34 -23.81 -2.35
N SER A 166 -2.15 -24.21 -1.87
CA SER A 166 -1.91 -24.61 -0.46
C SER A 166 -2.33 -23.50 0.51
N VAL A 167 -1.86 -22.28 0.26
CA VAL A 167 -2.17 -21.10 1.09
C VAL A 167 -3.66 -20.78 1.11
N THR A 168 -4.32 -20.78 -0.06
CA THR A 168 -5.74 -20.41 -0.17
C THR A 168 -6.68 -21.49 0.35
N GLU A 169 -6.36 -22.77 0.16
CA GLU A 169 -7.11 -23.88 0.74
C GLU A 169 -7.03 -23.85 2.27
N ARG A 170 -5.83 -23.64 2.81
CA ARG A 170 -5.65 -23.49 4.26
C ARG A 170 -6.41 -22.29 4.81
N PHE A 171 -6.35 -21.14 4.15
CA PHE A 171 -7.15 -19.97 4.52
C PHE A 171 -8.64 -20.32 4.68
N PHE A 172 -9.26 -20.93 3.66
CA PHE A 172 -10.68 -21.28 3.75
C PHE A 172 -10.96 -22.37 4.80
N THR A 173 -10.04 -23.30 4.99
CA THR A 173 -10.13 -24.33 6.04
C THR A 173 -10.19 -23.69 7.42
N GLU A 174 -9.26 -22.78 7.72
CA GLU A 174 -9.21 -22.08 9.01
C GLU A 174 -10.43 -21.17 9.24
N LEU A 175 -10.94 -20.50 8.19
CA LEU A 175 -12.19 -19.74 8.27
C LEU A 175 -13.40 -20.65 8.57
N ASN A 176 -13.46 -21.81 7.94
CA ASN A 176 -14.57 -22.75 8.13
C ASN A 176 -14.57 -23.36 9.54
N THR A 177 -13.40 -23.65 10.10
CA THR A 177 -13.24 -24.14 11.48
C THR A 177 -13.72 -23.12 12.53
N ARG A 178 -13.70 -21.82 12.20
CA ARG A 178 -14.04 -20.70 13.12
C ARG A 178 -15.41 -20.07 12.85
N ARG A 179 -16.32 -20.80 12.22
CA ARG A 179 -17.70 -20.32 11.97
C ARG A 179 -18.54 -20.12 13.24
N ILE A 180 -18.14 -20.72 14.37
CA ILE A 180 -18.84 -20.58 15.64
C ILE A 180 -18.60 -19.16 16.18
N ASP A 181 -19.67 -18.38 16.33
CA ASP A 181 -19.61 -16.97 16.73
C ASP A 181 -19.28 -16.81 18.22
N THR A 182 -17.99 -16.90 18.53
CA THR A 182 -17.41 -16.53 19.84
C THR A 182 -16.47 -15.35 19.67
N SER A 183 -16.24 -14.58 20.73
CA SER A 183 -15.32 -13.42 20.66
C SER A 183 -13.90 -13.84 20.24
N VAL A 184 -13.44 -15.00 20.71
CA VAL A 184 -12.13 -15.58 20.37
C VAL A 184 -12.10 -15.97 18.90
N ALA A 185 -13.06 -16.79 18.43
CA ALA A 185 -13.12 -17.21 17.03
C ALA A 185 -13.25 -16.01 16.07
N ARG A 186 -13.95 -14.95 16.48
CA ARG A 186 -14.04 -13.70 15.70
C ARG A 186 -12.69 -12.97 15.61
N SER A 187 -11.95 -12.83 16.72
CA SER A 187 -10.60 -12.23 16.70
C SER A 187 -9.66 -13.01 15.79
N GLU A 188 -9.65 -14.34 15.93
CA GLU A 188 -8.87 -15.25 15.09
C GLU A 188 -9.25 -15.13 13.61
N THR A 189 -10.56 -15.10 13.30
CA THR A 189 -11.07 -14.92 11.94
C THR A 189 -10.62 -13.58 11.34
N LEU A 190 -10.70 -12.49 12.10
CA LEU A 190 -10.24 -11.16 11.65
C LEU A 190 -8.74 -11.15 11.38
N SER A 191 -7.96 -11.76 12.28
CA SER A 191 -6.50 -11.89 12.13
C SER A 191 -6.14 -12.69 10.87
N ILE A 192 -6.82 -13.81 10.61
CA ILE A 192 -6.64 -14.63 9.40
C ILE A 192 -6.98 -13.82 8.13
N ILE A 193 -8.12 -13.12 8.09
CA ILE A 193 -8.51 -12.28 6.95
C ILE A 193 -7.46 -11.18 6.70
N ASN A 194 -7.04 -10.48 7.76
CA ASN A 194 -6.01 -9.46 7.66
C ASN A 194 -4.67 -10.04 7.19
N GLY A 195 -4.32 -11.26 7.61
CA GLY A 195 -3.10 -11.97 7.18
C GLY A 195 -2.98 -12.19 5.68
N MET A 196 -4.10 -12.21 4.96
CA MET A 196 -4.14 -12.43 3.51
C MET A 196 -3.98 -11.17 2.67
N ARG A 197 -3.85 -9.98 3.28
CA ARG A 197 -3.83 -8.69 2.56
C ARG A 197 -2.68 -8.50 1.55
N TYR A 198 -1.63 -9.34 1.63
CA TYR A 198 -0.49 -9.32 0.70
C TYR A 198 -0.50 -10.48 -0.31
N LEU A 199 -1.55 -11.29 -0.36
CA LEU A 199 -1.68 -12.42 -1.30
C LEU A 199 -1.44 -11.95 -2.74
N LYS A 200 -0.66 -12.73 -3.50
CA LYS A 200 -0.31 -12.43 -4.88
C LYS A 200 -1.16 -13.29 -5.82
N LEU A 201 -2.06 -12.64 -6.55
CA LEU A 201 -2.91 -13.29 -7.54
C LEU A 201 -2.10 -13.59 -8.81
N GLY A 202 -2.20 -14.82 -9.32
CA GLY A 202 -1.62 -15.20 -10.60
C GLY A 202 -2.54 -14.80 -11.74
N VAL A 203 -2.08 -13.91 -12.64
CA VAL A 203 -2.91 -13.43 -13.76
C VAL A 203 -2.31 -13.69 -15.14
N LYS A 204 -1.05 -14.14 -15.21
CA LYS A 204 -0.30 -14.28 -16.46
C LYS A 204 -0.49 -15.62 -17.18
N THR A 205 -0.93 -16.63 -16.44
CA THR A 205 -1.09 -18.01 -16.93
C THR A 205 -2.52 -18.44 -16.72
N GLU A 206 -3.05 -19.28 -17.60
CA GLU A 206 -4.42 -19.79 -17.49
C GLU A 206 -4.70 -20.46 -16.14
N GLY A 207 -3.82 -21.37 -15.69
CA GLY A 207 -3.96 -22.05 -14.40
C GLY A 207 -3.92 -21.08 -13.21
N GLY A 208 -2.99 -20.13 -13.21
CA GLY A 208 -2.90 -19.08 -12.19
C GLY A 208 -4.14 -18.19 -12.13
N LEU A 209 -4.67 -17.77 -13.29
CA LEU A 209 -5.86 -16.92 -13.37
C LEU A 209 -7.11 -17.68 -12.94
N ASN A 210 -7.25 -18.96 -13.31
CA ASN A 210 -8.32 -19.84 -12.85
C ASN A 210 -8.31 -19.99 -11.32
N ALA A 211 -7.14 -20.26 -10.73
CA ALA A 211 -7.01 -20.36 -9.28
C ALA A 211 -7.36 -19.04 -8.59
N SER A 212 -6.92 -17.91 -9.16
CA SER A 212 -7.21 -16.56 -8.64
C SER A 212 -8.70 -16.22 -8.75
N ALA A 213 -9.35 -16.53 -9.88
CA ALA A 213 -10.78 -16.34 -10.08
C ALA A 213 -11.60 -17.18 -9.09
N SER A 214 -11.22 -18.44 -8.88
CA SER A 214 -11.84 -19.34 -7.89
C SER A 214 -11.69 -18.80 -6.47
N PHE A 215 -10.51 -18.30 -6.09
CA PHE A 215 -10.28 -17.65 -4.81
C PHE A 215 -11.16 -16.42 -4.63
N VAL A 216 -11.16 -15.48 -5.58
CA VAL A 216 -11.96 -14.24 -5.53
C VAL A 216 -13.45 -14.57 -5.43
N ALA A 217 -13.94 -15.53 -6.21
CA ALA A 217 -15.31 -16.00 -6.16
C ALA A 217 -15.73 -16.52 -4.78
N LYS A 218 -14.86 -17.32 -4.13
CA LYS A 218 -15.10 -17.88 -2.79
C LYS A 218 -14.94 -16.84 -1.68
N ALA A 219 -14.02 -15.89 -1.83
CA ALA A 219 -13.71 -14.83 -0.88
C ALA A 219 -14.71 -13.65 -0.90
N ASN A 220 -15.83 -13.77 -1.63
CA ASN A 220 -16.88 -12.75 -1.67
C ASN A 220 -17.31 -12.34 -0.24
N PRO A 221 -17.19 -11.04 0.12
CA PRO A 221 -17.48 -10.56 1.47
C PRO A 221 -18.88 -10.94 1.97
N LEU A 222 -19.85 -11.04 1.06
CA LEU A 222 -21.26 -11.27 1.37
C LEU A 222 -21.68 -12.75 1.33
N ASN A 223 -20.77 -13.68 0.97
CA ASN A 223 -21.05 -15.11 1.03
C ASN A 223 -21.07 -15.63 2.49
N CYS A 224 -20.33 -14.99 3.39
CA CYS A 224 -20.40 -15.29 4.81
C CYS A 224 -21.74 -14.81 5.36
N THR A 225 -22.66 -15.73 5.63
CA THR A 225 -23.85 -15.46 6.47
C THR A 225 -23.42 -15.46 7.94
N PRO A 226 -23.76 -14.42 8.72
CA PRO A 226 -23.89 -14.72 10.16
C PRO A 226 -25.03 -13.98 10.85
N HIS A 227 -25.30 -14.27 12.10
CA HIS A 227 -26.31 -13.60 12.90
C HIS A 227 -25.79 -12.26 13.46
N LYS A 228 -26.70 -11.28 13.52
CA LYS A 228 -26.78 -9.98 14.22
C LYS A 228 -25.57 -9.03 14.50
N ARG A 229 -24.27 -9.35 14.42
CA ARG A 229 -23.16 -8.34 14.56
C ARG A 229 -22.00 -8.51 13.55
N LYS A 230 -22.33 -8.26 12.28
CA LYS A 230 -21.63 -8.76 11.08
C LYS A 230 -20.64 -7.79 10.38
N SER A 231 -20.61 -6.50 10.71
CA SER A 231 -19.99 -5.50 9.82
C SER A 231 -18.47 -5.55 9.76
N GLU A 232 -17.82 -5.88 10.88
CA GLU A 232 -16.36 -5.91 11.00
C GLU A 232 -15.72 -6.97 10.09
N LEU A 233 -16.29 -8.18 10.04
CA LEU A 233 -15.82 -9.25 9.16
C LEU A 233 -16.00 -8.90 7.68
N TYR A 234 -17.14 -8.29 7.32
CA TYR A 234 -17.36 -7.80 5.95
C TYR A 234 -16.38 -6.71 5.58
N HIS A 235 -16.09 -5.80 6.51
CA HIS A 235 -15.11 -4.74 6.30
C HIS A 235 -13.70 -5.30 6.13
N ALA A 236 -13.30 -6.28 6.96
CA ALA A 236 -12.02 -6.96 6.84
C ALA A 236 -11.88 -7.67 5.48
N LEU A 237 -12.90 -8.41 5.03
CA LEU A 237 -12.89 -9.06 3.71
C LEU A 237 -12.82 -8.05 2.56
N CYS A 238 -13.56 -6.94 2.65
CA CYS A 238 -13.48 -5.87 1.65
C CYS A 238 -12.08 -5.25 1.58
N ASN A 239 -11.47 -4.98 2.73
CA ASN A 239 -10.11 -4.41 2.81
C ASN A 239 -9.05 -5.40 2.29
N MET A 240 -9.16 -6.67 2.66
CA MET A 240 -8.30 -7.75 2.17
C MET A 240 -8.38 -7.85 0.65
N LEU A 241 -9.58 -7.98 0.09
CA LEU A 241 -9.78 -8.03 -1.36
C LEU A 241 -9.29 -6.76 -2.07
N SER A 242 -9.53 -5.59 -1.50
CA SER A 242 -9.03 -4.33 -2.06
C SER A 242 -7.49 -4.32 -2.12
N SER A 243 -6.83 -4.81 -1.07
CA SER A 243 -5.37 -4.84 -0.98
C SER A 243 -4.72 -5.76 -2.00
N ILE A 244 -5.33 -6.93 -2.27
CA ILE A 244 -4.78 -7.91 -3.22
C ILE A 244 -5.15 -7.61 -4.68
N LEU A 245 -6.25 -6.87 -4.92
CA LEU A 245 -6.69 -6.46 -6.26
C LEU A 245 -6.02 -5.16 -6.72
N ALA A 246 -5.68 -4.25 -5.80
CA ALA A 246 -5.06 -2.97 -6.15
C ALA A 246 -3.80 -3.09 -7.02
N PRO A 247 -2.84 -3.99 -6.74
CA PRO A 247 -1.66 -4.15 -7.59
C PRO A 247 -1.97 -4.53 -9.04
N LEU A 248 -3.10 -5.22 -9.30
CA LEU A 248 -3.52 -5.59 -10.66
C LEU A 248 -4.07 -4.39 -11.43
N ALA A 249 -4.82 -3.51 -10.75
CA ALA A 249 -5.37 -2.30 -11.36
C ALA A 249 -4.33 -1.18 -11.49
N GLU A 250 -3.30 -1.18 -10.65
CA GLU A 250 -2.30 -0.11 -10.59
C GLU A 250 -1.00 -0.45 -11.36
N GLY A 251 -0.91 -1.64 -11.97
CA GLY A 251 0.28 -2.18 -12.65
C GLY A 251 0.74 -1.49 -13.94
N GLY A 252 0.13 -0.36 -14.32
CA GLY A 252 0.49 0.43 -15.50
C GLY A 252 -0.11 -0.08 -16.82
N LYS A 253 0.33 0.51 -17.95
CA LYS A 253 -0.14 0.13 -19.29
C LYS A 253 0.15 -1.35 -19.58
N SER A 254 -0.78 -2.01 -20.27
CA SER A 254 -0.67 -3.41 -20.70
C SER A 254 -0.58 -4.46 -19.58
N HIS A 255 -0.82 -4.09 -18.32
CA HIS A 255 -0.86 -5.05 -17.21
C HIS A 255 -2.19 -5.80 -17.11
N TRP A 256 -3.28 -5.18 -17.57
CA TRP A 256 -4.62 -5.73 -17.57
C TRP A 256 -5.39 -5.24 -18.81
N PRO A 257 -6.26 -6.08 -19.43
CA PRO A 257 -6.40 -7.52 -19.18
C PRO A 257 -5.20 -8.35 -19.69
N PRO A 258 -4.93 -9.52 -19.10
CA PRO A 258 -3.90 -10.42 -19.61
C PRO A 258 -4.30 -11.04 -20.97
N LEU A 259 -3.32 -11.25 -21.85
CA LEU A 259 -3.52 -11.84 -23.18
C LEU A 259 -3.32 -13.35 -23.15
N GLY A 260 -4.03 -14.08 -24.02
CA GLY A 260 -3.85 -15.53 -24.22
C GLY A 260 -4.44 -16.42 -23.12
N VAL A 261 -5.36 -15.89 -22.30
CA VAL A 261 -6.00 -16.60 -21.18
C VAL A 261 -7.53 -16.39 -21.17
N ASP A 262 -8.14 -16.30 -22.36
CA ASP A 262 -9.53 -15.84 -22.53
C ASP A 262 -10.56 -16.66 -21.74
N SER A 263 -10.40 -17.99 -21.68
CA SER A 263 -11.31 -18.86 -20.92
C SER A 263 -11.26 -18.57 -19.41
N ALA A 264 -10.05 -18.47 -18.84
CA ALA A 264 -9.87 -18.13 -17.43
C ALA A 264 -10.31 -16.70 -17.12
N LEU A 265 -10.14 -15.78 -18.07
CA LEU A 265 -10.55 -14.40 -17.94
C LEU A 265 -12.09 -14.26 -17.91
N ALA A 266 -12.82 -15.10 -18.65
CA ALA A 266 -14.28 -15.15 -18.57
C ALA A 266 -14.76 -15.55 -17.17
N LEU A 267 -14.15 -16.56 -16.54
CA LEU A 267 -14.45 -16.96 -15.16
C LEU A 267 -14.13 -15.85 -14.15
N TRP A 268 -13.02 -15.15 -14.36
CA TRP A 268 -12.67 -13.97 -13.57
C TRP A 268 -13.73 -12.87 -13.67
N TYR A 269 -14.15 -12.51 -14.89
CA TYR A 269 -15.17 -11.49 -15.11
C TYR A 269 -16.51 -11.85 -14.48
N GLU A 270 -16.94 -13.12 -14.57
CA GLU A 270 -18.16 -13.58 -13.90
C GLU A 270 -18.07 -13.40 -12.38
N ALA A 271 -16.95 -13.82 -11.78
CA ALA A 271 -16.72 -13.70 -10.34
C ALA A 271 -16.76 -12.23 -9.89
N VAL A 272 -16.03 -11.35 -10.59
CA VAL A 272 -15.94 -9.93 -10.30
C VAL A 272 -17.28 -9.22 -10.46
N ALA A 273 -18.01 -9.47 -11.55
CA ALA A 273 -19.31 -8.88 -11.81
C ALA A 273 -20.34 -9.27 -10.73
N ARG A 274 -20.37 -10.55 -10.34
CA ARG A 274 -21.26 -11.05 -9.29
C ARG A 274 -20.99 -10.39 -7.94
N ILE A 275 -19.72 -10.23 -7.56
CA ILE A 275 -19.35 -9.59 -6.29
C ILE A 275 -19.74 -8.10 -6.34
N ARG A 276 -19.39 -7.41 -7.44
CA ARG A 276 -19.68 -5.98 -7.61
C ARG A 276 -21.18 -5.68 -7.47
N GLY A 277 -22.03 -6.44 -8.17
CA GLY A 277 -23.48 -6.26 -8.12
C GLY A 277 -24.05 -6.43 -6.71
N LYS A 278 -23.61 -7.46 -5.97
CA LYS A 278 -24.05 -7.68 -4.59
C LYS A 278 -23.57 -6.57 -3.63
N LEU A 279 -22.33 -6.10 -3.78
CA LEU A 279 -21.78 -5.04 -2.93
C LEU A 279 -22.46 -3.69 -3.16
N MET A 280 -22.75 -3.34 -4.42
CA MET A 280 -23.51 -2.13 -4.75
C MET A 280 -24.86 -2.11 -4.02
N HIS A 281 -25.65 -3.19 -4.16
CA HIS A 281 -26.93 -3.33 -3.47
C HIS A 281 -26.80 -3.30 -1.93
N TRP A 282 -25.74 -3.90 -1.39
CA TRP A 282 -25.49 -3.89 0.05
C TRP A 282 -25.23 -2.49 0.60
N MET A 283 -24.44 -1.68 -0.12
CA MET A 283 -24.13 -0.30 0.28
C MET A 283 -25.33 0.63 0.10
N GLU A 284 -26.14 0.45 -0.94
CA GLU A 284 -27.39 1.19 -1.13
C GLU A 284 -28.37 1.01 0.04
N LYS A 285 -28.44 -0.21 0.58
CA LYS A 285 -29.28 -0.50 1.76
C LYS A 285 -28.67 0.00 3.08
N GLN A 286 -27.36 0.11 3.16
CA GLN A 286 -26.64 0.34 4.40
C GLN A 286 -25.42 1.27 4.20
N ASN A 287 -25.68 2.58 4.25
CA ASN A 287 -24.68 3.63 3.99
C ASN A 287 -23.43 3.55 4.87
N LYS A 288 -23.50 2.96 6.08
CA LYS A 288 -22.34 2.77 6.97
C LYS A 288 -21.20 1.93 6.35
N HIS A 289 -21.47 1.22 5.25
CA HIS A 289 -20.49 0.40 4.57
C HIS A 289 -19.81 1.08 3.38
N ILE A 290 -20.28 2.26 2.97
CA ILE A 290 -19.78 2.99 1.79
C ILE A 290 -18.27 3.18 1.84
N ALA A 291 -17.75 3.66 2.97
CA ALA A 291 -16.31 3.94 3.15
C ALA A 291 -15.39 2.73 2.88
N VAL A 292 -15.90 1.51 3.07
CA VAL A 292 -15.12 0.26 2.92
C VAL A 292 -15.48 -0.50 1.65
N GLY A 293 -16.74 -0.42 1.20
CA GLY A 293 -17.20 -1.15 0.01
C GLY A 293 -16.86 -0.46 -1.31
N PHE A 294 -16.84 0.88 -1.38
CA PHE A 294 -16.53 1.60 -2.62
C PHE A 294 -15.10 1.39 -3.14
N PRO A 295 -14.05 1.33 -2.30
CA PRO A 295 -12.71 0.95 -2.75
C PRO A 295 -12.71 -0.38 -3.50
N LEU A 296 -13.39 -1.40 -2.94
CA LEU A 296 -13.50 -2.72 -3.56
C LEU A 296 -14.33 -2.68 -4.85
N VAL A 297 -15.50 -2.06 -4.85
CA VAL A 297 -16.36 -1.94 -6.04
C VAL A 297 -15.64 -1.21 -7.18
N THR A 298 -14.83 -0.20 -6.85
CA THR A 298 -14.03 0.52 -7.85
C THR A 298 -12.98 -0.38 -8.49
N LEU A 299 -12.28 -1.19 -7.69
CA LEU A 299 -11.33 -2.20 -8.19
C LEU A 299 -12.01 -3.29 -9.03
N LEU A 300 -13.18 -3.76 -8.58
CA LEU A 300 -13.98 -4.74 -9.32
C LEU A 300 -14.51 -4.17 -10.64
N LEU A 301 -14.82 -2.88 -10.71
CA LEU A 301 -15.14 -2.23 -11.99
C LEU A 301 -13.93 -2.24 -12.92
N CYS A 302 -12.76 -1.79 -12.43
CA CYS A 302 -11.52 -1.74 -13.21
C CYS A 302 -11.14 -3.12 -13.75
N LEU A 303 -11.15 -4.13 -12.90
CA LEU A 303 -10.74 -5.51 -13.24
C LEU A 303 -11.88 -6.34 -13.85
N GLY A 304 -12.99 -5.71 -14.22
CA GLY A 304 -14.14 -6.35 -14.85
C GLY A 304 -14.01 -6.47 -16.37
N ASP A 305 -15.07 -6.98 -16.99
CA ASP A 305 -15.20 -7.08 -18.44
C ASP A 305 -15.13 -5.68 -19.12
N PRO A 306 -14.43 -5.53 -20.26
CA PRO A 306 -14.28 -4.23 -20.94
C PRO A 306 -15.58 -3.53 -21.33
N GLN A 307 -16.59 -4.28 -21.80
CA GLN A 307 -17.89 -3.69 -22.17
C GLN A 307 -18.61 -3.19 -20.92
N THR A 308 -18.58 -3.98 -19.86
CA THR A 308 -19.13 -3.63 -18.56
C THR A 308 -18.45 -2.38 -17.99
N PHE A 309 -17.12 -2.26 -18.11
CA PHE A 309 -16.38 -1.07 -17.69
C PHE A 309 -16.87 0.17 -18.43
N ASN A 310 -16.88 0.14 -19.76
CA ASN A 310 -17.26 1.30 -20.58
C ASN A 310 -18.69 1.79 -20.27
N ILE A 311 -19.63 0.87 -20.05
CA ILE A 311 -21.01 1.20 -19.69
C ILE A 311 -21.10 1.82 -18.28
N ASN A 312 -20.33 1.31 -17.32
CA ASN A 312 -20.45 1.68 -15.92
C ASN A 312 -19.48 2.80 -15.48
N PHE A 313 -18.48 3.16 -16.29
CA PHE A 313 -17.47 4.16 -15.92
C PHE A 313 -18.09 5.52 -15.60
N GLY A 314 -18.89 6.08 -16.50
CA GLY A 314 -19.59 7.36 -16.28
C GLY A 314 -20.48 7.36 -15.03
N PRO A 315 -21.45 6.42 -14.90
CA PRO A 315 -22.29 6.32 -13.71
C PRO A 315 -21.50 6.17 -12.40
N HIS A 316 -20.39 5.42 -12.43
CA HIS A 316 -19.53 5.25 -11.26
C HIS A 316 -18.82 6.55 -10.88
N MET A 317 -18.34 7.32 -11.86
CA MET A 317 -17.75 8.65 -11.64
C MET A 317 -18.74 9.60 -10.97
N GLU A 318 -20.00 9.63 -11.43
CA GLU A 318 -21.04 10.48 -10.83
C GLU A 318 -21.34 10.13 -9.36
N LEU A 319 -21.37 8.83 -9.01
CA LEU A 319 -21.48 8.40 -7.62
C LEU A 319 -20.29 8.86 -6.77
N LEU A 320 -19.08 8.75 -7.31
CA LEU A 320 -17.87 9.22 -6.64
C LEU A 320 -17.86 10.74 -6.47
N TYR A 321 -18.36 11.54 -7.43
CA TYR A 321 -18.51 12.98 -7.28
C TYR A 321 -19.50 13.35 -6.16
N LYS A 322 -20.57 12.58 -6.00
CA LYS A 322 -21.50 12.75 -4.88
C LYS A 322 -20.80 12.47 -3.55
N HIS A 323 -20.03 11.38 -3.46
CA HIS A 323 -19.28 11.03 -2.25
C HIS A 323 -18.12 12.00 -1.95
N LEU A 324 -17.50 12.58 -2.96
CA LEU A 324 -16.45 13.61 -2.81
C LEU A 324 -17.00 14.87 -2.11
N LYS A 325 -18.28 15.18 -2.32
CA LYS A 325 -18.95 16.31 -1.65
C LYS A 325 -19.37 15.98 -0.22
N ASP A 326 -19.47 14.71 0.15
CA ASP A 326 -19.81 14.24 1.50
C ASP A 326 -18.60 14.25 2.44
N LYS A 327 -18.72 14.89 3.61
CA LYS A 327 -17.63 15.00 4.60
C LYS A 327 -17.12 13.64 5.09
N ASN A 328 -17.99 12.65 5.22
CA ASN A 328 -17.64 11.34 5.78
C ASN A 328 -16.98 10.41 4.74
N HIS A 329 -17.18 10.69 3.45
CA HIS A 329 -16.74 9.82 2.36
C HIS A 329 -15.70 10.46 1.44
N ARG A 330 -15.34 11.73 1.68
CA ARG A 330 -14.49 12.53 0.79
C ARG A 330 -13.13 11.91 0.49
N SER A 331 -12.39 11.50 1.51
CA SER A 331 -11.04 10.93 1.32
C SER A 331 -11.11 9.64 0.50
N MET A 332 -12.04 8.74 0.87
CA MET A 332 -12.30 7.50 0.12
C MET A 332 -12.69 7.79 -1.33
N ALA A 333 -13.56 8.76 -1.57
CA ALA A 333 -14.02 9.10 -2.91
C ALA A 333 -12.87 9.67 -3.76
N LEU A 334 -12.01 10.50 -3.17
CA LEU A 334 -10.82 11.04 -3.83
C LEU A 334 -9.86 9.91 -4.25
N ASP A 335 -9.60 8.96 -3.36
CA ASP A 335 -8.77 7.78 -3.66
C ASP A 335 -9.37 6.92 -4.79
N CYS A 336 -10.68 6.67 -4.72
CA CYS A 336 -11.38 5.87 -5.74
C CYS A 336 -11.42 6.59 -7.10
N LEU A 337 -11.63 7.91 -7.12
CA LEU A 337 -11.59 8.73 -8.34
C LEU A 337 -10.22 8.65 -9.00
N HIS A 338 -9.16 8.88 -8.22
CA HIS A 338 -7.79 8.79 -8.73
C HIS A 338 -7.52 7.40 -9.32
N ARG A 339 -7.89 6.34 -8.61
CA ARG A 339 -7.69 4.96 -9.06
C ARG A 339 -8.42 4.64 -10.37
N VAL A 340 -9.71 4.95 -10.47
CA VAL A 340 -10.50 4.59 -11.66
C VAL A 340 -10.09 5.43 -12.88
N VAL A 341 -9.72 6.70 -12.67
CA VAL A 341 -9.19 7.55 -13.74
C VAL A 341 -7.83 7.06 -14.19
N LYS A 342 -6.92 6.74 -13.26
CA LYS A 342 -5.61 6.15 -13.61
C LYS A 342 -5.77 4.87 -14.42
N PHE A 343 -6.68 3.99 -14.01
CA PHE A 343 -6.97 2.75 -14.74
C PHE A 343 -7.50 3.05 -16.16
N TYR A 344 -8.47 3.96 -16.27
CA TYR A 344 -9.02 4.38 -17.56
C TYR A 344 -7.94 4.92 -18.50
N LEU A 345 -7.06 5.80 -18.01
CA LEU A 345 -5.96 6.38 -18.80
C LEU A 345 -4.93 5.32 -19.24
N ASN A 346 -4.68 4.32 -18.42
CA ASN A 346 -3.71 3.27 -18.73
C ASN A 346 -4.24 2.17 -19.66
N VAL A 347 -5.55 1.90 -19.64
CA VAL A 347 -6.13 0.72 -20.31
C VAL A 347 -7.01 1.11 -21.49
N TYR A 348 -7.79 2.19 -21.40
CA TYR A 348 -8.85 2.50 -22.37
C TYR A 348 -8.62 3.77 -23.18
N ALA A 349 -7.96 4.79 -22.60
CA ALA A 349 -7.86 6.11 -23.23
C ALA A 349 -7.18 6.08 -24.61
N ASP A 350 -6.16 5.23 -24.80
CA ASP A 350 -5.45 5.10 -26.08
C ASP A 350 -6.35 4.56 -27.22
N TYR A 351 -7.47 3.92 -26.88
CA TYR A 351 -8.43 3.33 -27.83
C TYR A 351 -9.68 4.20 -28.04
N GLN A 352 -9.77 5.37 -27.40
CA GLN A 352 -10.93 6.24 -27.46
C GLN A 352 -10.65 7.54 -28.23
N PRO A 353 -11.70 8.19 -28.79
CA PRO A 353 -11.54 9.50 -29.41
C PRO A 353 -10.95 10.52 -28.44
N LYS A 354 -9.94 11.29 -28.87
CA LYS A 354 -9.22 12.25 -28.01
C LYS A 354 -10.13 13.28 -27.32
N ASN A 355 -11.18 13.73 -28.00
CA ASN A 355 -12.19 14.63 -27.44
C ASN A 355 -12.95 13.98 -26.28
N HIS A 356 -13.31 12.70 -26.41
CA HIS A 356 -14.02 11.97 -25.35
C HIS A 356 -13.14 11.79 -24.10
N VAL A 357 -11.86 11.46 -24.29
CA VAL A 357 -10.88 11.41 -23.20
C VAL A 357 -10.76 12.78 -22.53
N TRP A 358 -10.65 13.84 -23.34
CA TRP A 358 -10.55 15.22 -22.85
C TRP A 358 -11.77 15.62 -22.00
N ASP A 359 -13.00 15.28 -22.44
CA ASP A 359 -14.23 15.59 -21.71
C ASP A 359 -14.26 14.95 -20.31
N TYR A 360 -13.78 13.70 -20.20
CA TYR A 360 -13.63 13.05 -18.89
C TYR A 360 -12.59 13.73 -18.01
N LEU A 361 -11.42 14.04 -18.57
CA LEU A 361 -10.36 14.74 -17.85
C LEU A 361 -10.84 16.12 -17.36
N TYR A 362 -11.57 16.85 -18.20
CA TYR A 362 -12.14 18.14 -17.84
C TYR A 362 -13.20 18.01 -16.75
N SER A 363 -14.10 17.03 -16.87
CA SER A 363 -15.13 16.74 -15.86
C SER A 363 -14.52 16.49 -14.48
N VAL A 364 -13.55 15.56 -14.37
CA VAL A 364 -12.93 15.24 -13.09
C VAL A 364 -12.15 16.41 -12.51
N THR A 365 -11.38 17.12 -13.35
CA THR A 365 -10.59 18.29 -12.94
C THR A 365 -11.49 19.39 -12.41
N SER A 366 -12.61 19.65 -13.09
CA SER A 366 -13.61 20.64 -12.67
C SER A 366 -14.22 20.30 -11.30
N GLN A 367 -14.57 19.03 -11.06
CA GLN A 367 -15.09 18.61 -9.75
C GLN A 367 -14.05 18.76 -8.63
N LEU A 368 -12.79 18.37 -8.88
CA LEU A 368 -11.70 18.49 -7.91
C LEU A 368 -11.44 19.96 -7.55
N LEU A 369 -11.30 20.83 -8.55
CA LEU A 369 -11.13 22.26 -8.34
C LEU A 369 -12.32 22.88 -7.62
N THR A 370 -13.55 22.45 -7.93
CA THR A 370 -14.75 22.95 -7.25
C THR A 370 -14.74 22.59 -5.76
N VAL A 371 -14.37 21.36 -5.41
CA VAL A 371 -14.31 20.90 -4.02
C VAL A 371 -13.20 21.62 -3.25
N LEU A 372 -12.05 21.84 -3.89
CA LEU A 372 -10.93 22.59 -3.32
C LEU A 372 -11.28 24.07 -3.10
N LYS A 373 -11.88 24.74 -4.11
CA LYS A 373 -12.34 26.14 -4.00
C LYS A 373 -13.37 26.35 -2.89
N LYS A 374 -14.16 25.33 -2.58
CA LYS A 374 -15.13 25.33 -1.46
C LYS A 374 -14.48 25.06 -0.09
N GLY A 375 -13.16 24.89 -0.01
CA GLY A 375 -12.45 24.61 1.25
C GLY A 375 -12.77 23.24 1.84
N LEU A 376 -13.19 22.27 1.03
CA LEU A 376 -13.63 20.96 1.52
C LEU A 376 -12.48 19.96 1.73
N LEU A 377 -11.27 20.26 1.23
CA LEU A 377 -10.07 19.45 1.34
C LEU A 377 -9.08 20.11 2.31
N THR A 378 -9.10 19.69 3.57
CA THR A 378 -8.36 20.35 4.66
C THR A 378 -7.26 19.48 5.26
N GLN A 379 -7.15 18.22 4.87
CA GLN A 379 -6.20 17.27 5.43
C GLN A 379 -4.99 17.11 4.51
N ASP A 380 -3.78 17.04 5.06
CA ASP A 380 -2.55 16.85 4.29
C ASP A 380 -2.59 15.59 3.42
N VAL A 381 -3.14 14.48 3.93
CA VAL A 381 -3.32 13.23 3.16
C VAL A 381 -4.18 13.43 1.90
N GLN A 382 -5.18 14.32 1.96
CA GLN A 382 -6.00 14.66 0.79
C GLN A 382 -5.22 15.51 -0.21
N HIS A 383 -4.35 16.39 0.28
CA HIS A 383 -3.47 17.22 -0.55
C HIS A 383 -2.43 16.35 -1.25
N ASP A 384 -1.82 15.41 -0.53
CA ASP A 384 -0.88 14.41 -1.07
C ASP A 384 -1.53 13.61 -2.19
N LYS A 385 -2.75 13.11 -1.96
CA LYS A 385 -3.52 12.40 -2.98
C LYS A 385 -3.82 13.26 -4.20
N LEU A 386 -4.14 14.54 -4.02
CA LEU A 386 -4.40 15.45 -5.15
C LEU A 386 -3.13 15.74 -5.94
N VAL A 387 -1.96 15.81 -5.29
CA VAL A 387 -0.65 15.90 -5.93
C VAL A 387 -0.39 14.66 -6.80
N GLU A 388 -0.59 13.46 -6.26
CA GLU A 388 -0.47 12.21 -7.04
C GLU A 388 -1.43 12.18 -8.23
N PHE A 389 -2.65 12.69 -8.05
CA PHE A 389 -3.64 12.79 -9.12
C PHE A 389 -3.15 13.72 -10.23
N CYS A 390 -2.64 14.91 -9.90
CA CYS A 390 -2.04 15.83 -10.87
C CYS A 390 -0.90 15.17 -11.67
N VAL A 391 -0.03 14.40 -11.00
CA VAL A 391 1.06 13.66 -11.67
C VAL A 391 0.49 12.64 -12.66
N THR A 392 -0.52 11.87 -12.26
CA THR A 392 -1.19 10.90 -13.15
C THR A 392 -1.83 11.57 -14.38
N LEU A 393 -2.46 12.74 -14.20
CA LEU A 393 -3.01 13.50 -15.33
C LEU A 393 -1.90 13.99 -16.25
N ALA A 394 -0.78 14.47 -15.69
CA ALA A 394 0.37 14.97 -16.45
C ALA A 394 1.07 13.86 -17.26
N GLU A 395 1.18 12.64 -16.71
CA GLU A 395 1.70 11.47 -17.40
C GLU A 395 0.87 11.10 -18.64
N SER A 396 -0.43 11.37 -18.63
CA SER A 396 -1.31 11.11 -19.76
C SER A 396 -1.39 12.28 -20.74
N ASN A 397 -1.56 13.50 -20.24
CA ASN A 397 -1.66 14.72 -21.04
C ASN A 397 -1.14 15.93 -20.26
N LEU A 398 0.14 16.23 -20.45
CA LEU A 398 0.81 17.33 -19.77
C LEU A 398 0.24 18.70 -20.15
N ASP A 399 -0.08 18.93 -21.43
CA ASP A 399 -0.64 20.21 -21.90
C ASP A 399 -2.00 20.51 -21.24
N PHE A 400 -2.89 19.52 -21.24
CA PHE A 400 -4.17 19.60 -20.54
C PHE A 400 -3.96 19.91 -19.05
N THR A 401 -3.07 19.16 -18.40
CA THR A 401 -2.84 19.26 -16.96
C THR A 401 -2.27 20.61 -16.57
N MET A 402 -1.35 21.16 -17.36
CA MET A 402 -0.80 22.49 -17.15
C MET A 402 -1.89 23.57 -17.23
N ASN A 403 -2.71 23.55 -18.28
CA ASN A 403 -3.78 24.53 -18.47
C ASN A 403 -4.91 24.43 -17.46
N HIS A 404 -5.47 23.23 -17.29
CA HIS A 404 -6.75 23.03 -16.63
C HIS A 404 -6.61 22.65 -15.15
N MET A 405 -5.41 22.30 -14.68
CA MET A 405 -5.17 21.94 -13.28
C MET A 405 -4.08 22.80 -12.65
N ILE A 406 -2.83 22.73 -13.12
CA ILE A 406 -1.69 23.38 -12.45
C ILE A 406 -1.83 24.90 -12.44
N LEU A 407 -2.10 25.53 -13.58
CA LEU A 407 -2.25 26.99 -13.64
C LEU A 407 -3.49 27.48 -12.89
N GLU A 408 -4.57 26.69 -12.86
CA GLU A 408 -5.76 27.00 -12.05
C GLU A 408 -5.46 26.98 -10.55
N LEU A 409 -4.67 26.01 -10.07
CA LEU A 409 -4.22 25.94 -8.69
C LEU A 409 -3.32 27.11 -8.28
N LEU A 410 -2.51 27.61 -9.22
CA LEU A 410 -1.52 28.68 -8.98
C LEU A 410 -2.07 30.10 -9.22
N LYS A 411 -3.35 30.26 -9.57
CA LYS A 411 -3.96 31.58 -9.76
C LYS A 411 -3.83 32.47 -8.50
N PRO A 412 -3.73 33.81 -8.66
CA PRO A 412 -3.65 34.74 -7.53
C PRO A 412 -4.79 34.58 -6.53
N ASP A 413 -6.00 34.34 -7.01
CA ASP A 413 -7.23 34.23 -6.21
C ASP A 413 -7.45 32.83 -5.61
N SER A 414 -6.58 31.86 -5.92
CA SER A 414 -6.65 30.51 -5.35
C SER A 414 -6.25 30.50 -3.87
N SER A 415 -6.81 29.56 -3.10
CA SER A 415 -6.50 29.41 -1.67
C SER A 415 -5.03 29.04 -1.42
N SER A 416 -4.58 29.19 -0.17
CA SER A 416 -3.24 28.75 0.26
C SER A 416 -3.01 27.27 -0.04
N GLU A 417 -3.99 26.43 0.26
CA GLU A 417 -3.95 24.98 0.06
C GLU A 417 -3.83 24.66 -1.43
N ALA A 418 -4.62 25.34 -2.27
CA ALA A 418 -4.56 25.16 -3.72
C ALA A 418 -3.18 25.52 -4.29
N LYS A 419 -2.59 26.63 -3.83
CA LYS A 419 -1.23 27.03 -4.24
C LYS A 419 -0.18 26.00 -3.79
N VAL A 420 -0.26 25.52 -2.55
CA VAL A 420 0.66 24.48 -2.03
C VAL A 420 0.55 23.20 -2.85
N ILE A 421 -0.66 22.72 -3.12
CA ILE A 421 -0.90 21.53 -3.97
C ILE A 421 -0.35 21.76 -5.38
N GLY A 422 -0.63 22.91 -5.99
CA GLY A 422 -0.14 23.26 -7.32
C GLY A 422 1.39 23.28 -7.41
N LEU A 423 2.06 23.86 -6.41
CA LEU A 423 3.52 23.90 -6.34
C LEU A 423 4.13 22.51 -6.11
N ARG A 424 3.54 21.71 -5.22
CA ARG A 424 4.00 20.33 -4.96
C ARG A 424 3.81 19.42 -6.17
N ALA A 425 2.67 19.54 -6.86
CA ALA A 425 2.40 18.82 -8.11
C ALA A 425 3.36 19.24 -9.22
N LEU A 426 3.59 20.54 -9.39
CA LEU A 426 4.57 21.05 -10.35
C LEU A 426 5.97 20.50 -10.07
N LEU A 427 6.41 20.52 -8.82
CA LEU A 427 7.70 19.95 -8.41
C LEU A 427 7.76 18.45 -8.73
N ALA A 428 6.73 17.68 -8.38
CA ALA A 428 6.68 16.24 -8.64
C ALA A 428 6.72 15.92 -10.15
N ILE A 429 6.02 16.68 -10.99
CA ILE A 429 6.03 16.52 -12.45
C ILE A 429 7.43 16.80 -13.01
N VAL A 430 8.07 17.87 -12.55
CA VAL A 430 9.38 18.32 -13.06
C VAL A 430 10.54 17.46 -12.55
N MET A 431 10.40 16.86 -11.37
CA MET A 431 11.39 15.95 -10.77
C MET A 431 11.12 14.48 -11.08
N SER A 432 10.12 14.17 -11.93
CA SER A 432 9.74 12.78 -12.23
C SER A 432 10.91 12.02 -12.89
N PRO A 433 11.28 10.84 -12.37
CA PRO A 433 12.40 10.04 -12.90
C PRO A 433 12.17 9.52 -14.32
N SER A 434 10.93 9.58 -14.81
CA SER A 434 10.55 9.27 -16.20
C SER A 434 11.10 10.28 -17.20
N ASN A 435 11.50 11.47 -16.74
CA ASN A 435 12.03 12.53 -17.60
C ASN A 435 13.54 12.35 -17.79
N GLN A 436 14.01 12.34 -19.04
CA GLN A 436 15.43 12.28 -19.38
C GLN A 436 16.22 13.55 -18.98
N GLN A 437 15.52 14.64 -18.64
CA GLN A 437 16.08 15.92 -18.22
C GLN A 437 15.42 16.40 -16.93
N PHE A 438 16.20 17.09 -16.10
CA PHE A 438 15.74 17.66 -14.83
C PHE A 438 15.30 19.12 -15.02
N GLY A 439 14.25 19.55 -14.30
CA GLY A 439 13.86 20.96 -14.28
C GLY A 439 12.91 21.38 -15.41
N LEU A 440 12.74 22.68 -15.63
CA LEU A 440 11.76 23.24 -16.57
C LEU A 440 12.06 22.92 -18.06
N GLU A 441 13.20 22.27 -18.34
CA GLU A 441 13.55 21.72 -19.66
C GLU A 441 12.59 20.60 -20.09
N VAL A 442 12.00 19.88 -19.13
CA VAL A 442 10.94 18.88 -19.36
C VAL A 442 9.80 19.45 -20.20
N PHE A 443 9.43 20.72 -19.97
CA PHE A 443 8.36 21.36 -20.72
C PHE A 443 8.73 21.62 -22.18
N HIS A 444 10.01 21.87 -22.48
CA HIS A 444 10.45 22.07 -23.86
C HIS A 444 10.46 20.75 -24.63
N VAL A 445 10.89 19.66 -23.99
CA VAL A 445 10.88 18.31 -24.57
C VAL A 445 9.47 17.85 -24.94
N HIS A 446 8.47 18.18 -24.12
CA HIS A 446 7.08 17.81 -24.35
C HIS A 446 6.30 18.83 -25.20
N GLY A 447 6.98 19.83 -25.81
CA GLY A 447 6.33 20.85 -26.67
C GLY A 447 5.47 21.87 -25.92
N VAL A 448 5.58 21.92 -24.59
CA VAL A 448 4.78 22.77 -23.69
C VAL A 448 5.60 23.89 -23.02
N GLY A 449 6.76 24.22 -23.58
CA GLY A 449 7.68 25.25 -23.04
C GLY A 449 7.05 26.64 -22.91
N HIS A 450 5.98 26.90 -23.65
CA HIS A 450 5.22 28.15 -23.58
C HIS A 450 4.50 28.38 -22.24
N TYR A 451 4.40 27.38 -21.36
CA TYR A 451 3.92 27.57 -19.98
C TYR A 451 4.99 28.11 -19.03
N VAL A 452 6.28 27.98 -19.33
CA VAL A 452 7.37 28.40 -18.43
C VAL A 452 7.23 29.86 -17.96
N PRO A 453 6.94 30.85 -18.83
CA PRO A 453 6.74 32.22 -18.39
C PRO A 453 5.53 32.38 -17.46
N LYS A 454 4.42 31.66 -17.73
CA LYS A 454 3.20 31.70 -16.91
C LYS A 454 3.46 31.12 -15.51
N VAL A 455 4.14 29.98 -15.45
CA VAL A 455 4.54 29.32 -14.19
C VAL A 455 5.46 30.22 -13.37
N LYS A 456 6.49 30.79 -14.00
CA LYS A 456 7.42 31.71 -13.33
C LYS A 456 6.70 32.92 -12.75
N SER A 457 5.83 33.55 -13.55
CA SER A 457 5.02 34.68 -13.10
C SER A 457 4.11 34.33 -11.92
N ALA A 458 3.49 33.15 -11.95
CA ALA A 458 2.66 32.67 -10.84
C ALA A 458 3.48 32.46 -9.55
N ILE A 459 4.65 31.82 -9.63
CA ILE A 459 5.55 31.62 -8.48
C ILE A 459 6.02 32.97 -7.93
N GLU A 460 6.44 33.91 -8.79
CA GLU A 460 6.86 35.26 -8.37
C GLU A 460 5.73 36.03 -7.69
N SER A 461 4.48 35.86 -8.16
CA SER A 461 3.30 36.44 -7.53
C SER A 461 3.06 35.87 -6.13
N ILE A 462 3.14 34.53 -5.98
CA ILE A 462 2.99 33.85 -4.69
C ILE A 462 4.08 34.31 -3.72
N LEU A 463 5.35 34.36 -4.14
CA LEU A 463 6.47 34.82 -3.32
C LEU A 463 6.26 36.26 -2.83
N ARG A 464 5.79 37.16 -3.70
CA ARG A 464 5.49 38.55 -3.32
C ARG A 464 4.38 38.62 -2.26
N LEU A 465 3.32 37.83 -2.40
CA LEU A 465 2.24 37.76 -1.41
C LEU A 465 2.73 37.21 -0.07
N CYS A 466 3.53 36.14 -0.07
CA CYS A 466 4.14 35.58 1.14
C CYS A 466 5.05 36.58 1.84
N ASN A 467 5.92 37.28 1.10
CA ASN A 467 6.80 38.30 1.65
C ASN A 467 6.01 39.46 2.28
N LYS A 468 4.92 39.88 1.64
CA LYS A 468 4.03 40.92 2.20
C LYS A 468 3.36 40.44 3.49
N ALA A 469 2.82 39.23 3.51
CA ALA A 469 2.18 38.66 4.70
C ALA A 469 3.18 38.48 5.86
N TYR A 470 4.39 37.99 5.57
CA TYR A 470 5.47 37.85 6.55
C TYR A 470 5.91 39.20 7.11
N SER A 471 6.10 40.20 6.24
CA SER A 471 6.46 41.56 6.66
C SER A 471 5.39 42.19 7.53
N GLN A 472 4.11 41.97 7.19
CA GLN A 472 2.98 42.46 7.98
C GLN A 472 2.90 41.75 9.34
N ALA A 473 3.10 40.43 9.39
CA ALA A 473 3.13 39.67 10.63
C ALA A 473 4.23 40.15 11.58
N LEU A 474 5.43 40.44 11.06
CA LEU A 474 6.54 41.02 11.82
C LEU A 474 6.17 42.37 12.46
N LEU A 475 5.43 43.22 11.74
CA LEU A 475 5.01 44.54 12.22
C LEU A 475 3.90 44.45 13.29
N THR A 476 3.08 43.39 13.27
CA THR A 476 1.94 43.23 14.17
C THR A 476 2.21 42.33 15.38
N SER A 477 3.34 41.62 15.43
CA SER A 477 3.66 40.74 16.56
C SER A 477 4.24 41.52 17.76
N PRO A 478 3.84 41.21 19.02
CA PRO A 478 4.42 41.86 20.19
C PRO A 478 5.90 41.50 20.33
N LYS A 479 6.73 42.49 20.67
CA LYS A 479 8.22 42.40 20.74
C LYS A 479 8.76 41.19 21.51
N SER A 480 8.01 40.62 22.46
CA SER A 480 8.41 39.42 23.22
C SER A 480 8.45 38.11 22.41
N SER A 481 7.78 38.04 21.26
CA SER A 481 7.73 36.85 20.40
C SER A 481 8.79 36.83 19.29
N ILE A 482 9.33 38.01 18.93
CA ILE A 482 10.38 38.15 17.91
C ILE A 482 11.76 37.74 18.47
N ASP A 483 12.04 38.04 19.74
CA ASP A 483 13.32 37.70 20.39
C ASP A 483 13.51 36.18 20.60
N ALA A 484 12.43 35.41 20.72
CA ALA A 484 12.49 33.94 20.82
C ALA A 484 12.90 33.29 19.49
N VAL A 485 12.36 33.78 18.36
CA VAL A 485 12.65 33.25 17.02
C VAL A 485 14.04 33.69 16.52
N MET A 486 14.50 34.88 16.90
CA MET A 486 15.87 35.32 16.56
C MET A 486 16.94 34.57 17.36
N LYS A 487 16.66 34.14 18.61
CA LYS A 487 17.56 33.27 19.38
C LYS A 487 17.65 31.84 18.83
N GLU A 488 16.57 31.31 18.26
CA GLU A 488 16.59 29.99 17.59
C GLU A 488 17.45 29.99 16.31
N LYS A 489 17.45 31.08 15.53
CA LYS A 489 18.33 31.20 14.35
C LYS A 489 19.82 31.13 14.69
N SER A 490 20.23 31.62 15.85
CA SER A 490 21.62 31.50 16.33
C SER A 490 22.00 30.08 16.80
N GLN A 491 21.04 29.19 17.05
CA GLN A 491 21.30 27.77 17.35
C GLN A 491 21.20 26.89 16.09
N ALA A 492 20.37 27.25 15.11
CA ALA A 492 20.26 26.52 13.85
C ALA A 492 21.46 26.73 12.90
N SER A 493 22.22 27.82 13.04
CA SER A 493 23.44 28.05 12.23
C SER A 493 24.64 27.17 12.60
N LEU A 494 24.53 26.33 13.64
CA LEU A 494 25.55 25.34 14.00
C LEU A 494 25.36 23.96 13.33
N PHE A 495 24.26 23.73 12.61
CA PHE A 495 23.97 22.46 11.93
C PHE A 495 24.02 22.52 10.39
N SER A 496 24.61 23.58 9.84
CA SER A 496 24.87 23.75 8.41
C SER A 496 26.38 23.72 8.12
N MET A 497 27.04 22.60 8.46
CA MET A 497 28.29 22.13 7.85
C MET A 497 28.54 20.68 8.30
N ALA A 498 27.91 19.72 7.60
CA ALA A 498 28.31 18.32 7.46
C ALA A 498 27.53 17.71 6.28
#